data_AF-A0A7Y6GLV6-F1
#
_entry.id   AF-A0A7Y6GLV6-F1
#
_cell.length_a   1.000
_cell.length_b   1.000
_cell.length_c   1.000
_cell.angle_alpha   90.00
_cell.angle_beta   90.00
_cell.angle_gamma   90.00
#
_symmetry.space_group_name_H-M   'P 1'
#
loop_
_entity.id
_entity.type
_entity.pdbx_description
1 polymer ?
#
loop_
_entity_poly.entity_id
_entity_poly.type
_entity_poly.pdbx_seq_one_letter_code
_entity_poly.pdbx_strand_id
1 'polypeptide(L)'
;EANANLGEKIVLDRFAQFADGFVSAYLHRTMPDLPPQIGVLVELDKPNADVAKGVAQHIAAFAPKYLSKEDVPAEVVESERRIAEETTRAEGKPEAAIAKIVEGRLNGFFKDATLLGQPYALDNKKSVQKVLDEAGVTLKRFSRIKVGI
;
A
#
# COMPACT_ATOMS: atom_id res chain seq x y z
N GLU A 1 -21.30 -26.89 1.42
CA GLU A 1 -22.72 -26.78 1.79
C GLU A 1 -23.37 -25.48 1.29
N ALA A 2 -22.82 -24.29 1.58
CA ALA A 2 -23.39 -23.01 1.12
C ALA A 2 -23.60 -22.89 -0.42
N ASN A 3 -22.65 -23.38 -1.25
CA ASN A 3 -22.74 -23.30 -2.72
C ASN A 3 -23.97 -24.02 -3.29
N ALA A 4 -24.32 -25.17 -2.71
CA ALA A 4 -25.42 -25.99 -3.20
C ALA A 4 -26.79 -25.32 -2.97
N ASN A 5 -26.91 -24.49 -1.93
CA ASN A 5 -28.16 -23.83 -1.57
C ASN A 5 -28.34 -22.47 -2.26
N LEU A 6 -27.25 -21.75 -2.54
CA LEU A 6 -27.29 -20.42 -3.16
C LEU A 6 -27.24 -20.46 -4.69
N GLY A 7 -26.77 -21.56 -5.29
CA GLY A 7 -26.58 -21.66 -6.74
C GLY A 7 -25.41 -20.83 -7.26
N GLU A 8 -24.57 -20.28 -6.37
CA GLU A 8 -23.41 -19.46 -6.69
C GLU A 8 -22.09 -20.18 -6.36
N LYS A 9 -21.05 -19.85 -7.13
CA LYS A 9 -19.69 -20.32 -6.87
C LYS A 9 -19.07 -19.49 -5.74
N ILE A 10 -19.11 -20.00 -4.51
CA ILE A 10 -18.35 -19.43 -3.39
C ILE A 10 -17.01 -20.16 -3.29
N VAL A 11 -15.94 -19.39 -3.29
CA VAL A 11 -14.56 -19.86 -3.12
C VAL A 11 -13.85 -18.98 -2.11
N LEU A 12 -12.99 -19.59 -1.29
CA LEU A 12 -11.98 -18.84 -0.55
C LEU A 12 -10.87 -18.48 -1.56
N ASP A 13 -10.76 -17.19 -1.89
CA ASP A 13 -9.77 -16.71 -2.86
C ASP A 13 -8.42 -16.44 -2.19
N ARG A 14 -8.39 -15.48 -1.26
CA ARG A 14 -7.18 -15.05 -0.56
C ARG A 14 -7.46 -14.86 0.92
N PHE A 15 -6.46 -15.11 1.75
CA PHE A 15 -6.47 -14.81 3.17
C PHE A 15 -5.10 -14.28 3.62
N ALA A 16 -5.10 -13.53 4.72
CA ALA A 16 -3.90 -13.12 5.42
C ALA A 16 -4.11 -13.34 6.92
N GLN A 17 -3.07 -13.77 7.62
CA GLN A 17 -3.11 -14.03 9.06
C GLN A 17 -1.83 -13.50 9.70
N PHE A 18 -1.98 -12.69 10.74
CA PHE A 18 -0.90 -12.15 11.56
C PHE A 18 -1.12 -12.59 13.01
N ALA A 19 -0.06 -13.00 13.71
CA ALA A 19 -0.17 -13.57 15.05
C ALA A 19 0.90 -13.09 16.06
N ASP A 20 1.88 -12.30 15.62
CA ASP A 20 3.06 -12.02 16.44
C ASP A 20 2.93 -10.71 17.24
N GLY A 21 2.98 -9.56 16.55
CA GLY A 21 2.93 -8.23 17.17
C GLY A 21 1.53 -7.74 17.57
N PHE A 22 1.41 -6.43 17.79
CA PHE A 22 0.11 -5.81 17.99
C PHE A 22 -0.61 -5.69 16.63
N VAL A 23 -1.63 -6.53 16.44
CA VAL A 23 -2.41 -6.59 15.20
C VAL A 23 -3.67 -5.75 15.33
N SER A 24 -3.90 -4.87 14.34
CA SER A 24 -5.15 -4.13 14.19
C SER A 24 -5.77 -4.40 12.83
N ALA A 25 -7.10 -4.50 12.81
CA ALA A 25 -7.89 -4.68 11.60
C ALA A 25 -8.73 -3.44 11.29
N TYR A 26 -8.85 -3.09 10.01
CA TYR A 26 -9.77 -2.07 9.53
C TYR A 26 -10.59 -2.62 8.36
N LEU A 27 -11.91 -2.46 8.46
CA LEU A 27 -12.88 -2.89 7.45
C LEU A 27 -13.54 -1.65 6.85
N HIS A 28 -13.36 -1.43 5.55
CA HIS A 28 -13.89 -0.28 4.85
C HIS A 28 -15.06 -0.67 3.93
N ARG A 29 -16.16 0.08 4.06
CA ARG A 29 -17.31 0.02 3.15
C ARG A 29 -17.12 1.09 2.07
N THR A 30 -16.99 0.64 0.83
CA THR A 30 -16.93 1.52 -0.34
C THR A 30 -18.30 2.06 -0.71
N MET A 31 -19.37 1.35 -0.35
CA MET A 31 -20.77 1.75 -0.53
C MET A 31 -21.55 1.48 0.77
N PRO A 32 -22.44 2.39 1.22
CA PRO A 32 -23.12 2.25 2.51
C PRO A 32 -24.02 1.01 2.65
N ASP A 33 -24.58 0.56 1.53
CA ASP A 33 -25.52 -0.56 1.37
C ASP A 33 -24.84 -1.92 1.25
N LEU A 34 -23.53 -1.96 1.06
CA LEU A 34 -22.75 -3.19 0.91
C LEU A 34 -21.94 -3.53 2.16
N PRO A 35 -21.64 -4.82 2.41
CA PRO A 35 -20.68 -5.21 3.44
C PRO A 35 -19.29 -4.62 3.13
N PRO A 36 -18.37 -4.59 4.12
CA PRO A 36 -17.01 -4.14 3.88
C PRO A 36 -16.37 -4.90 2.72
N GLN A 37 -15.88 -4.16 1.73
CA GLN A 37 -15.25 -4.72 0.53
C GLN A 37 -13.74 -4.69 0.61
N ILE A 38 -13.19 -3.92 1.56
CA ILE A 38 -11.75 -3.81 1.78
C ILE A 38 -11.47 -4.16 3.24
N GLY A 39 -10.62 -5.15 3.44
CA GLY A 39 -10.05 -5.50 4.73
C GLY A 39 -8.57 -5.16 4.75
N VAL A 40 -8.13 -4.54 5.85
CA VAL A 40 -6.73 -4.23 6.10
C VAL A 40 -6.31 -4.81 7.44
N LEU A 41 -5.15 -5.47 7.47
CA LEU A 41 -4.44 -5.85 8.68
C LEU A 41 -3.14 -5.05 8.77
N VAL A 42 -2.81 -4.60 9.98
CA VAL A 42 -1.58 -3.87 10.31
C VAL A 42 -0.98 -4.55 11.53
N GLU A 43 0.32 -4.85 11.50
CA GLU A 43 1.03 -5.41 12.64
C GLU A 43 2.16 -4.48 13.09
N LEU A 44 2.06 -3.97 14.32
CA LEU A 44 3.08 -3.15 14.95
C LEU A 44 3.96 -3.98 15.90
N ASP A 45 5.18 -3.50 16.14
CA ASP A 45 6.09 -4.06 17.14
C ASP A 45 5.58 -3.87 18.59
N LYS A 46 4.85 -2.77 18.85
CA LYS A 46 4.30 -2.42 20.16
C LYS A 46 2.84 -1.98 20.05
N PRO A 47 2.05 -2.10 21.14
CA PRO A 47 0.67 -1.62 21.15
C PRO A 47 0.57 -0.10 20.95
N ASN A 48 -0.14 0.31 19.89
CA ASN A 48 -0.58 1.68 19.67
C ASN A 48 -1.82 1.68 18.76
N ALA A 49 -3.00 1.61 19.38
CA ALA A 49 -4.27 1.41 18.67
C ALA A 49 -4.62 2.57 17.72
N ASP A 50 -4.34 3.81 18.13
CA ASP A 50 -4.70 5.00 17.35
C ASP A 50 -3.87 5.09 16.06
N VAL A 51 -2.56 4.87 16.16
CA VAL A 51 -1.68 4.86 14.99
C VAL A 51 -1.96 3.65 14.12
N ALA A 52 -2.17 2.47 14.69
CA ALA A 52 -2.50 1.27 13.91
C ALA A 52 -3.80 1.47 13.11
N LYS A 53 -4.83 2.06 13.71
CA LYS A 53 -6.10 2.37 13.05
C LYS A 53 -5.91 3.40 11.93
N GLY A 54 -5.22 4.49 12.19
CA GLY A 54 -4.99 5.54 11.19
C GLY A 54 -4.15 5.06 10.01
N VAL A 55 -3.11 4.27 10.26
CA VAL A 55 -2.31 3.61 9.22
C VAL A 55 -3.15 2.61 8.43
N ALA A 56 -4.01 1.81 9.08
CA ALA A 56 -4.90 0.88 8.38
C ALA A 56 -5.92 1.61 7.47
N GLN A 57 -6.45 2.75 7.92
CA GLN A 57 -7.30 3.62 7.10
C GLN A 57 -6.56 4.19 5.90
N HIS A 58 -5.32 4.65 6.10
CA HIS A 58 -4.47 5.12 5.02
C HIS A 58 -4.20 4.02 3.98
N ILE A 59 -3.82 2.82 4.41
CA ILE A 59 -3.61 1.67 3.53
C ILE A 59 -4.88 1.34 2.73
N ALA A 60 -6.06 1.37 3.36
CA ALA A 60 -7.32 1.11 2.68
C ALA A 60 -7.53 2.05 1.48
N ALA A 61 -7.23 3.34 1.68
CA ALA A 61 -7.42 4.41 0.71
C ALA A 61 -6.33 4.46 -0.38
N PHE A 62 -5.05 4.41 0.00
CA PHE A 62 -3.92 4.63 -0.92
C PHE A 62 -3.36 3.34 -1.53
N ALA A 63 -3.76 2.18 -1.02
CA ALA A 63 -3.42 0.87 -1.57
C ALA A 63 -1.92 0.67 -1.90
N PRO A 64 -0.98 0.99 -0.98
CA PRO A 64 0.43 0.68 -1.21
C PRO A 64 0.62 -0.82 -1.47
N LYS A 65 1.56 -1.15 -2.34
CA LYS A 65 1.89 -2.54 -2.70
C LYS A 65 3.02 -3.10 -1.84
N TYR A 66 3.91 -2.23 -1.38
CA TYR A 66 5.11 -2.58 -0.63
C TYR A 66 5.18 -1.77 0.66
N LEU A 67 5.91 -2.26 1.66
CA LEU A 67 6.11 -1.54 2.91
C LEU A 67 7.15 -0.41 2.70
N SER A 68 8.32 -0.77 2.19
CA SER A 68 9.46 0.12 1.96
C SER A 68 9.97 0.04 0.52
N LYS A 69 10.99 0.85 0.16
CA LYS A 69 11.61 0.81 -1.18
C LYS A 69 12.41 -0.48 -1.38
N GLU A 70 12.97 -0.98 -0.30
CA GLU A 70 13.80 -2.17 -0.23
C GLU A 70 12.97 -3.44 -0.48
N ASP A 71 11.66 -3.39 -0.24
CA ASP A 71 10.72 -4.48 -0.50
C ASP A 71 10.26 -4.53 -1.97
N VAL A 72 10.63 -3.55 -2.79
CA VAL A 72 10.25 -3.53 -4.21
C VAL A 72 11.21 -4.44 -5.00
N PRO A 73 10.71 -5.46 -5.72
CA PRO A 73 11.55 -6.35 -6.50
C PRO A 73 12.37 -5.58 -7.56
N ALA A 74 13.64 -5.96 -7.75
CA ALA A 74 14.55 -5.28 -8.65
C ALA A 74 14.03 -5.26 -10.10
N GLU A 75 13.39 -6.34 -10.54
CA GLU A 75 12.76 -6.45 -11.85
C GLU A 75 11.62 -5.44 -12.06
N VAL A 76 10.89 -5.09 -11.00
CA VAL A 76 9.85 -4.05 -11.05
C VAL A 76 10.51 -2.68 -11.17
N VAL A 77 11.54 -2.41 -10.37
CA VAL A 77 12.28 -1.14 -10.41
C VAL A 77 12.88 -0.90 -11.80
N GLU A 78 13.52 -1.91 -12.39
CA GLU A 78 14.11 -1.80 -13.73
C GLU A 78 13.06 -1.67 -14.83
N SER A 79 11.92 -2.35 -14.71
CA SER A 79 10.79 -2.16 -15.62
C SER A 79 10.26 -0.73 -15.57
N GLU A 80 10.01 -0.19 -14.37
CA GLU A 80 9.53 1.19 -14.18
C GLU A 80 10.55 2.22 -14.69
N ARG A 81 11.86 1.97 -14.47
CA ARG A 81 12.94 2.81 -15.03
C ARG A 81 12.88 2.85 -16.55
N ARG A 82 12.81 1.69 -17.21
CA ARG A 82 12.71 1.60 -18.66
C ARG A 82 11.48 2.33 -19.19
N ILE A 83 10.31 2.13 -18.57
CA ILE A 83 9.08 2.82 -18.94
C ILE A 83 9.24 4.34 -18.80
N ALA A 84 9.85 4.81 -17.71
CA ALA A 84 10.11 6.22 -17.49
C ALA A 84 11.09 6.81 -18.52
N GLU A 85 12.13 6.08 -18.90
CA GLU A 85 13.09 6.47 -19.95
C GLU A 85 12.43 6.59 -21.32
N GLU A 86 11.70 5.55 -21.73
CA GLU A 86 10.97 5.51 -23.01
C GLU A 86 9.95 6.64 -23.10
N THR A 87 9.19 6.87 -22.03
CA THR A 87 8.19 7.95 -21.97
C THR A 87 8.88 9.32 -22.06
N THR A 88 9.97 9.53 -21.32
CA THR A 88 10.70 10.81 -21.32
C THR A 88 11.33 11.10 -22.68
N ARG A 89 11.85 10.08 -23.37
CA ARG A 89 12.38 10.20 -24.73
C ARG A 89 11.27 10.48 -25.75
N ALA A 90 10.13 9.81 -25.64
CA ALA A 90 8.96 10.03 -26.49
C ALA A 90 8.37 11.45 -26.34
N GLU A 91 8.50 12.05 -25.15
CA GLU A 91 8.15 13.46 -24.88
C GLU A 91 9.14 14.48 -25.47
N GLY A 92 10.22 14.03 -26.13
CA GLY A 92 11.20 14.90 -26.79
C GLY A 92 12.08 15.72 -25.84
N LYS A 93 12.30 15.24 -24.61
CA LYS A 93 13.16 15.93 -23.63
C LYS A 93 14.64 15.82 -24.04
N PRO A 94 15.49 16.82 -23.72
CA PRO A 94 16.93 16.76 -24.04
C PRO A 94 17.61 15.57 -23.35
N GLU A 95 18.51 14.88 -24.06
CA GLU A 95 19.22 13.67 -23.56
C GLU A 95 19.91 13.91 -22.21
N ALA A 96 20.54 15.08 -22.04
CA ALA A 96 21.21 15.46 -20.79
C ALA A 96 20.27 15.59 -19.58
N ALA A 97 18.96 15.76 -19.80
CA ALA A 97 17.95 15.87 -18.75
C ALA A 97 17.21 14.54 -18.48
N ILE A 98 17.31 13.55 -19.38
CA ILE A 98 16.55 12.29 -19.28
C ILE A 98 16.82 11.58 -17.96
N ALA A 99 18.09 11.36 -17.62
CA ALA A 99 18.47 10.65 -16.39
C ALA A 99 17.85 11.27 -15.13
N LYS A 100 17.88 12.60 -15.02
CA LYS A 100 17.30 13.33 -13.88
C LYS A 100 15.78 13.25 -13.84
N ILE A 101 15.12 13.30 -15.00
CA ILE A 101 13.65 13.18 -15.09
C ILE A 101 13.21 11.76 -14.71
N VAL A 102 13.92 10.74 -15.20
CA VAL A 102 13.69 9.32 -14.88
C VAL A 102 13.83 9.07 -13.39
N GLU A 103 14.89 9.60 -12.76
CA GLU A 103 15.07 9.52 -11.32
C GLU A 103 13.90 10.17 -10.55
N GLY A 104 13.43 11.35 -11.01
CA GLY A 104 12.26 12.00 -10.45
C GLY A 104 10.98 11.16 -10.55
N ARG A 105 10.74 10.53 -11.71
CA ARG A 105 9.60 9.64 -11.95
C ARG A 105 9.67 8.38 -11.09
N LEU A 106 10.85 7.77 -10.99
CA LEU A 106 11.07 6.59 -10.17
C LEU A 106 10.87 6.90 -8.67
N ASN A 107 11.30 8.08 -8.23
CA ASN A 107 11.00 8.57 -6.88
C ASN A 107 9.49 8.77 -6.66
N GLY A 108 8.75 9.24 -7.67
CA GLY A 108 7.29 9.30 -7.66
C GLY A 108 6.67 7.91 -7.50
N PHE A 109 7.09 6.95 -8.33
CA PHE A 109 6.67 5.55 -8.23
C PHE A 109 6.86 4.99 -6.81
N PHE A 110 8.04 5.20 -6.20
CA PHE A 110 8.27 4.72 -4.84
C PHE A 110 7.35 5.39 -3.82
N LYS A 111 7.06 6.68 -3.96
CA LYS A 111 6.11 7.38 -3.07
C LYS A 111 4.69 6.86 -3.19
N ASP A 112 4.31 6.34 -4.35
CA ASP A 112 2.97 5.80 -4.58
C ASP A 112 2.89 4.31 -4.22
N ALA A 113 3.95 3.55 -4.47
CA ALA A 113 3.97 2.10 -4.30
C ALA A 113 4.33 1.65 -2.88
N THR A 114 5.06 2.45 -2.11
CA THR A 114 5.58 2.08 -0.78
C THR A 114 4.85 2.82 0.33
N LEU A 115 4.37 2.09 1.34
CA LEU A 115 3.60 2.66 2.44
C LEU A 115 4.40 3.71 3.24
N LEU A 116 5.64 3.39 3.61
CA LEU A 116 6.44 4.25 4.48
C LEU A 116 6.82 5.59 3.80
N GLY A 117 6.90 5.59 2.47
CA GLY A 117 7.16 6.78 1.66
C GLY A 117 5.94 7.65 1.37
N GLN A 118 4.73 7.14 1.57
CA GLN A 118 3.49 7.86 1.28
C GLN A 118 3.26 9.04 2.25
N PRO A 119 2.72 10.17 1.76
CA PRO A 119 2.14 11.20 2.62
C PRO A 119 0.96 10.63 3.42
N TYR A 120 0.92 10.89 4.72
CA TYR A 120 -0.09 10.29 5.58
C TYR A 120 -1.48 10.92 5.37
N ALA A 121 -2.51 10.08 5.22
CA ALA A 121 -3.85 10.51 4.82
C ALA A 121 -4.49 11.55 5.77
N LEU A 122 -4.19 11.46 7.07
CA LEU A 122 -4.75 12.36 8.08
C LEU A 122 -3.89 13.62 8.29
N ASP A 123 -2.62 13.59 7.87
CA ASP A 123 -1.70 14.73 7.90
C ASP A 123 -0.69 14.63 6.76
N ASN A 124 -1.07 15.18 5.61
CA ASN A 124 -0.27 15.14 4.37
C ASN A 124 1.09 15.86 4.50
N LYS A 125 1.37 16.55 5.61
CA LYS A 125 2.68 17.18 5.88
C LYS A 125 3.73 16.17 6.37
N LYS A 126 3.30 14.97 6.79
CA LYS A 126 4.18 13.91 7.30
C LYS A 126 4.06 12.68 6.41
N SER A 127 5.15 11.94 6.27
CA SER A 127 5.07 10.59 5.71
C SER A 127 4.51 9.62 6.75
N VAL A 128 4.03 8.45 6.32
CA VAL A 128 3.64 7.37 7.23
C VAL A 128 4.80 6.96 8.13
N GLN A 129 6.02 6.87 7.61
CA GLN A 129 7.22 6.60 8.42
C GLN A 129 7.35 7.58 9.58
N LYS A 130 7.25 8.88 9.30
CA LYS A 130 7.40 9.91 10.34
C LYS A 130 6.32 9.81 11.42
N VAL A 131 5.10 9.44 11.05
CA VAL A 131 4.00 9.23 11.99
C VAL A 131 4.27 8.03 12.91
N LEU A 132 4.83 6.93 12.36
CA LEU A 132 5.23 5.77 13.13
C LEU A 132 6.39 6.10 14.09
N ASP A 133 7.40 6.83 13.60
CA ASP A 133 8.58 7.25 14.39
C ASP A 133 8.20 8.14 15.56
N GLU A 134 7.37 9.17 15.33
CA GLU A 134 6.86 10.07 16.37
C GLU A 134 6.04 9.33 17.43
N ALA A 135 5.41 8.23 17.04
CA ALA A 135 4.64 7.36 17.93
C ALA A 135 5.49 6.27 18.62
N GLY A 136 6.78 6.17 18.30
CA GLY A 136 7.71 5.20 18.93
C GLY A 136 7.43 3.74 18.58
N VAL A 137 6.77 3.49 17.44
CA VAL A 137 6.39 2.17 16.94
C VAL A 137 6.98 1.90 15.56
N THR A 138 7.15 0.63 15.22
CA THR A 138 7.56 0.17 13.90
C THR A 138 6.47 -0.70 13.31
N LEU A 139 6.12 -0.43 12.06
CA LEU A 139 5.23 -1.27 11.28
C LEU A 139 6.01 -2.48 10.74
N LYS A 140 5.65 -3.69 11.17
CA LYS A 140 6.30 -4.92 10.74
C LYS A 140 5.81 -5.39 9.38
N ARG A 141 4.49 -5.40 9.20
CA ARG A 141 3.83 -5.84 7.96
C ARG A 141 2.40 -5.32 7.90
N PHE A 142 1.85 -5.31 6.69
CA PHE A 142 0.44 -5.07 6.46
C PHE A 142 -0.11 -6.02 5.40
N SER A 143 -1.42 -6.17 5.37
CA SER A 143 -2.13 -6.83 4.26
C SER A 143 -3.36 -6.02 3.93
N ARG A 144 -3.69 -5.93 2.64
CA ARG A 144 -4.89 -5.29 2.14
C ARG A 144 -5.55 -6.23 1.14
N ILE A 145 -6.77 -6.65 1.44
CA ILE A 145 -7.59 -7.47 0.55
C ILE A 145 -8.79 -6.64 0.12
N LYS A 146 -8.99 -6.51 -1.19
CA LYS A 146 -10.19 -5.91 -1.78
C LYS A 146 -10.94 -6.97 -2.58
N VAL A 147 -12.23 -7.11 -2.30
CA VAL A 147 -13.11 -8.03 -3.02
C VAL A 147 -13.14 -7.66 -4.51
N GLY A 148 -13.00 -8.67 -5.38
CA GLY A 148 -13.15 -8.52 -6.83
C GLY A 148 -11.94 -7.96 -7.59
N ILE A 149 -10.76 -7.85 -6.97
CA ILE A 149 -9.49 -7.46 -7.62
C ILE A 149 -8.49 -8.60 -7.62
#